data_AF-X0WKW7-F1
#
_entry.id   AF-X0WKW7-F1
#
_cell.length_a   1.000
_cell.length_b   1.000
_cell.length_c   1.000
_cell.angle_alpha   90.00
_cell.angle_beta   90.00
_cell.angle_gamma   90.00
#
_symmetry.space_group_name_H-M   'P 1'
#
loop_
_entity.id
_entity.type
_entity.pdbx_description
1 polymer ?
#
loop_
_entity_poly.entity_id
_entity_poly.type
_entity_poly.pdbx_seq_one_letter_code
_entity_poly.pdbx_strand_id
1 'polypeptide(L)'
;QKMLATVITDHLDLMVSRIKRLANLREQNKLISDVMVGIHVEGPFISPITGFVGAHPTEHVLPATVAHAKDIVAAGNGLIRVVTLAPEHDADFKTTQWLSQQNILVSAGHCNPSVEVLSAAIDAGLSAFTHLGNGCPIDMHRHDNIINRVLAADGLRWIMIIPDGIHLPPSLVRIMIRSIGIERIIAVTDATAAGGMGVGEFSLGSQKVIVEQDGSAWASDRSHLVGSTASMGRVRDVLQNDVGLSKPEIIQITETNPAMALVSK
;
A
#
# COMPACT_ATOMS: atom_id res chain seq x y z
N GLN A 1 1.45 3.83 -18.96
CA GLN A 1 1.65 3.09 -17.69
C GLN A 1 0.29 2.84 -17.07
N LYS A 2 0.04 1.66 -16.51
CA LYS A 2 -1.21 1.32 -15.81
C LYS A 2 -1.00 1.51 -14.30
N MET A 3 -2.05 1.88 -13.55
CA MET A 3 -2.00 2.09 -12.11
C MET A 3 -3.32 1.73 -11.43
N LEU A 4 -3.27 1.50 -10.12
CA LEU A 4 -4.43 1.60 -9.25
C LEU A 4 -4.51 3.02 -8.71
N ALA A 5 -5.69 3.63 -8.73
CA ALA A 5 -5.91 4.86 -7.99
C ALA A 5 -6.11 4.51 -6.51
N THR A 6 -5.32 5.12 -5.63
CA THR A 6 -5.40 4.86 -4.19
C THR A 6 -6.35 5.84 -3.51
N VAL A 7 -7.24 5.32 -2.68
CA VAL A 7 -8.06 6.10 -1.75
C VAL A 7 -7.61 5.75 -0.34
N ILE A 8 -7.08 6.74 0.39
CA ILE A 8 -6.62 6.58 1.77
C ILE A 8 -7.74 6.84 2.79
N THR A 9 -7.51 6.44 4.04
CA THR A 9 -8.36 6.72 5.21
C THR A 9 -8.86 8.16 5.23
N ASP A 10 -10.18 8.30 5.35
CA ASP A 10 -10.92 9.53 5.59
C ASP A 10 -12.28 9.13 6.17
N HIS A 11 -13.18 10.08 6.43
CA HIS A 11 -14.56 9.78 6.79
C HIS A 11 -15.16 8.80 5.76
N LEU A 12 -15.80 7.71 6.23
CA LEU A 12 -16.23 6.61 5.36
C LEU A 12 -17.11 7.09 4.18
N ASP A 13 -18.03 8.03 4.44
CA ASP A 13 -18.87 8.64 3.41
C ASP A 13 -18.07 9.38 2.33
N LEU A 14 -16.98 10.05 2.71
CA LEU A 14 -16.09 10.73 1.77
C LEU A 14 -15.28 9.72 0.96
N MET A 15 -14.78 8.66 1.59
CA MET A 15 -14.11 7.57 0.87
C MET A 15 -15.06 6.95 -0.17
N VAL A 16 -16.27 6.58 0.23
CA VAL A 16 -17.32 6.05 -0.66
C VAL A 16 -17.63 7.01 -1.80
N SER A 17 -17.77 8.31 -1.52
CA SER A 17 -18.02 9.35 -2.53
C SER A 17 -16.87 9.48 -3.53
N ARG A 18 -15.61 9.47 -3.06
CA ARG A 18 -14.41 9.53 -3.90
C ARG A 18 -14.26 8.28 -4.77
N ILE A 19 -14.51 7.10 -4.21
CA ILE A 19 -14.49 5.83 -4.94
C ILE A 19 -15.55 5.84 -6.06
N LYS A 20 -16.78 6.25 -5.77
CA LYS A 20 -17.85 6.40 -6.79
C LYS A 20 -17.43 7.37 -7.88
N ARG A 21 -16.82 8.50 -7.51
CA ARG A 21 -16.32 9.49 -8.47
C ARG A 21 -15.23 8.90 -9.37
N LEU A 22 -14.26 8.17 -8.81
CA LEU A 22 -13.22 7.49 -9.61
C LEU A 22 -13.84 6.48 -10.58
N ALA A 23 -14.80 5.67 -10.12
CA ALA A 23 -15.51 4.72 -10.97
C ALA A 23 -16.22 5.40 -12.14
N ASN A 24 -16.98 6.47 -11.87
CA ASN A 24 -17.68 7.25 -12.89
C ASN A 24 -16.71 7.92 -13.87
N LEU A 25 -15.62 8.52 -13.38
CA LEU A 25 -14.60 9.15 -14.23
C LEU A 25 -13.94 8.14 -15.16
N ARG A 26 -13.68 6.92 -14.67
CA ARG A 26 -13.12 5.84 -15.50
C ARG A 26 -14.06 5.44 -16.62
N GLU A 27 -15.35 5.32 -16.33
CA GLU A 27 -16.38 4.95 -17.30
C GLU A 27 -16.56 6.03 -18.38
N GLN A 28 -16.50 7.30 -17.99
CA GLN A 28 -16.79 8.43 -18.87
C GLN A 28 -15.58 8.96 -19.64
N ASN A 29 -14.36 8.62 -19.23
CA ASN A 29 -13.14 9.18 -19.81
C ASN A 29 -12.15 8.09 -20.25
N LYS A 30 -11.94 8.01 -21.57
CA LYS A 30 -11.05 7.01 -22.18
C LYS A 30 -9.61 7.08 -21.68
N LEU A 31 -9.07 8.29 -21.49
CA LEU A 31 -7.70 8.47 -21.00
C LEU A 31 -7.55 7.89 -19.58
N ILE A 32 -8.55 8.13 -18.72
CA ILE A 32 -8.57 7.58 -17.37
C ILE A 32 -8.72 6.06 -17.42
N SER A 33 -9.60 5.53 -18.28
CA SER A 33 -9.77 4.07 -18.44
C SER A 33 -8.50 3.35 -18.92
N ASP A 34 -7.65 4.01 -19.71
CA ASP A 34 -6.41 3.43 -20.24
C ASP A 34 -5.31 3.33 -19.19
N VAL A 35 -5.32 4.23 -18.21
CA VAL A 35 -4.30 4.33 -17.16
C VAL A 35 -4.76 3.67 -15.87
N MET A 36 -5.98 3.93 -15.42
CA MET A 36 -6.52 3.41 -14.16
C MET A 36 -7.17 2.04 -14.36
N VAL A 37 -6.50 0.97 -13.91
CA VAL A 37 -6.99 -0.41 -14.05
C VAL A 37 -7.85 -0.89 -12.88
N GLY A 38 -7.92 -0.09 -11.82
CA GLY A 38 -8.73 -0.35 -10.65
C GLY A 38 -8.44 0.64 -9.53
N ILE A 39 -8.94 0.32 -8.35
CA ILE A 39 -8.83 1.12 -7.14
C ILE A 39 -8.18 0.27 -6.05
N HIS A 40 -7.20 0.88 -5.38
CA HIS A 40 -6.65 0.40 -4.12
C HIS A 40 -7.27 1.23 -3.00
N VAL A 41 -7.82 0.58 -1.98
CA VAL A 41 -8.31 1.26 -0.79
C VAL A 41 -7.34 0.99 0.34
N GLU A 42 -6.69 2.02 0.86
CA GLU A 42 -5.72 1.93 1.93
C GLU A 42 -6.32 2.48 3.22
N GLY A 43 -6.82 1.57 4.06
CA GLY A 43 -7.69 1.92 5.17
C GLY A 43 -9.19 1.96 4.79
N PRO A 44 -10.08 2.41 5.69
CA PRO A 44 -9.80 2.98 7.01
C PRO A 44 -9.52 1.92 8.09
N PHE A 45 -9.47 0.64 7.70
CA PHE A 45 -9.34 -0.52 8.59
C PHE A 45 -7.92 -0.77 9.09
N ILE A 46 -7.23 0.25 9.56
CA ILE A 46 -5.79 0.21 9.93
C ILE A 46 -5.58 0.39 11.43
N SER A 47 -4.34 0.26 11.90
CA SER A 47 -4.00 0.55 13.29
C SER A 47 -3.96 2.06 13.55
N PRO A 48 -4.59 2.55 14.64
CA PRO A 48 -4.53 3.97 15.03
C PRO A 48 -3.24 4.33 15.78
N ILE A 49 -2.35 3.35 16.05
CA ILE A 49 -1.16 3.53 16.86
C ILE A 49 -0.12 4.36 16.09
N THR A 50 0.46 5.36 16.76
CA THR A 50 1.54 6.21 16.22
C THR A 50 2.67 5.38 15.62
N GLY A 51 3.16 5.80 14.45
CA GLY A 51 4.12 5.04 13.64
C GLY A 51 3.44 4.06 12.69
N PHE A 52 2.50 3.24 13.17
CA PHE A 52 1.75 2.31 12.32
C PHE A 52 0.70 3.02 11.47
N VAL A 53 -0.03 3.98 12.05
CA VAL A 53 -1.05 4.76 11.33
C VAL A 53 -0.46 5.57 10.15
N GLY A 54 0.83 5.92 10.22
CA GLY A 54 1.51 6.68 9.17
C GLY A 54 0.86 8.04 8.92
N ALA A 55 0.69 8.39 7.63
CA ALA A 55 0.08 9.64 7.19
C ALA A 55 -1.47 9.63 7.20
N HIS A 56 -2.10 8.58 7.75
CA HIS A 56 -3.56 8.48 7.78
C HIS A 56 -4.13 9.29 8.96
N PRO A 57 -5.28 9.97 8.78
CA PRO A 57 -5.94 10.69 9.88
C PRO A 57 -6.52 9.69 10.90
N THR A 58 -5.93 9.66 12.10
CA THR A 58 -6.27 8.70 13.16
C THR A 58 -7.75 8.76 13.56
N GLU A 59 -8.36 9.94 13.53
CA GLU A 59 -9.77 10.18 13.85
C GLU A 59 -10.76 9.51 12.88
N HIS A 60 -10.27 9.06 11.73
CA HIS A 60 -11.07 8.37 10.71
C HIS A 60 -10.74 6.88 10.60
N VAL A 61 -9.84 6.38 11.44
CA VAL A 61 -9.56 4.95 11.53
C VAL A 61 -10.77 4.21 12.11
N LEU A 62 -11.14 3.10 11.49
CA LEU A 62 -12.28 2.27 11.89
C LEU A 62 -11.85 0.81 12.03
N PRO A 63 -12.48 0.00 12.89
CA PRO A 63 -12.30 -1.44 12.84
C PRO A 63 -12.79 -2.02 11.50
N ALA A 64 -12.17 -3.11 11.05
CA ALA A 64 -12.61 -3.80 9.86
C ALA A 64 -13.96 -4.47 10.14
N THR A 65 -14.98 -4.13 9.36
CA THR A 65 -16.26 -4.82 9.40
C THR A 65 -16.72 -5.13 7.98
N VAL A 66 -17.41 -6.27 7.82
CA VAL A 66 -18.04 -6.65 6.55
C VAL A 66 -19.04 -5.60 6.07
N ALA A 67 -19.71 -4.89 6.97
CA ALA A 67 -20.63 -3.81 6.62
C ALA A 67 -19.91 -2.64 5.93
N HIS A 68 -18.87 -2.08 6.57
CA HIS A 68 -18.08 -1.01 5.96
C HIS A 68 -17.39 -1.45 4.67
N ALA A 69 -16.87 -2.68 4.62
CA ALA A 69 -16.25 -3.23 3.42
C ALA A 69 -17.25 -3.36 2.26
N LYS A 70 -18.51 -3.74 2.53
CA LYS A 70 -19.57 -3.76 1.52
C LYS A 70 -19.84 -2.38 0.94
N ASP A 71 -19.89 -1.33 1.77
CA ASP A 71 -20.11 0.04 1.29
C ASP A 71 -18.99 0.49 0.35
N ILE A 72 -17.74 0.21 0.72
CA ILE A 72 -16.54 0.51 -0.09
C ILE A 72 -16.56 -0.27 -1.42
N VAL A 73 -16.81 -1.59 -1.36
CA VAL A 73 -16.82 -2.44 -2.56
C VAL A 73 -17.96 -2.07 -3.50
N ALA A 74 -19.15 -1.81 -2.97
CA ALA A 74 -20.29 -1.37 -3.77
C ALA A 74 -20.02 -0.02 -4.46
N ALA A 75 -19.36 0.92 -3.76
CA ALA A 75 -18.96 2.20 -4.32
C ALA A 75 -18.02 2.07 -5.53
N GLY A 76 -17.16 1.04 -5.54
CA GLY A 76 -16.18 0.82 -6.60
C GLY A 76 -16.75 0.26 -7.90
N ASN A 77 -18.01 -0.18 -7.93
CA ASN A 77 -18.66 -0.74 -9.13
C ASN A 77 -17.77 -1.79 -9.85
N GLY A 78 -17.20 -2.73 -9.08
CA GLY A 78 -16.31 -3.79 -9.60
C GLY A 78 -14.87 -3.36 -9.88
N LEU A 79 -14.46 -2.14 -9.54
CA LEU A 79 -13.09 -1.63 -9.71
C LEU A 79 -12.19 -1.77 -8.49
N ILE A 80 -12.71 -2.13 -7.32
CA ILE A 80 -11.85 -2.41 -6.16
C ILE A 80 -10.99 -3.65 -6.48
N ARG A 81 -9.68 -3.49 -6.35
CA ARG A 81 -8.70 -4.55 -6.66
C ARG A 81 -7.86 -4.93 -5.45
N VAL A 82 -7.54 -3.96 -4.61
CA VAL A 82 -6.72 -4.15 -3.42
C VAL A 82 -7.37 -3.42 -2.24
N VAL A 83 -7.38 -4.05 -1.08
CA VAL A 83 -7.73 -3.40 0.20
C VAL A 83 -6.60 -3.64 1.19
N THR A 84 -5.99 -2.57 1.70
CA THR A 84 -5.06 -2.63 2.84
C THR A 84 -5.85 -2.55 4.14
N LEU A 85 -5.61 -3.48 5.07
CA LEU A 85 -6.15 -3.46 6.43
C LEU A 85 -5.13 -3.95 7.46
N ALA A 86 -5.38 -3.66 8.73
CA ALA A 86 -4.68 -4.19 9.88
C ALA A 86 -5.43 -5.43 10.40
N PRO A 87 -4.88 -6.65 10.24
CA PRO A 87 -5.60 -7.88 10.57
C PRO A 87 -5.93 -8.02 12.06
N GLU A 88 -5.16 -7.40 12.96
CA GLU A 88 -5.46 -7.34 14.40
C GLU A 88 -6.71 -6.50 14.73
N HIS A 89 -7.22 -5.73 13.76
CA HIS A 89 -8.44 -4.94 13.85
C HIS A 89 -9.60 -5.53 13.02
N ASP A 90 -9.47 -6.78 12.55
CA ASP A 90 -10.51 -7.53 11.84
C ASP A 90 -11.00 -8.71 12.69
N ALA A 91 -12.10 -8.51 13.40
CA ALA A 91 -12.64 -9.51 14.31
C ALA A 91 -12.97 -10.84 13.59
N ASP A 92 -12.35 -11.92 14.07
CA ASP A 92 -12.41 -13.27 13.47
C ASP A 92 -12.02 -13.32 11.97
N PHE A 93 -11.27 -12.33 11.48
CA PHE A 93 -10.86 -12.21 10.07
C PHE A 93 -12.04 -12.21 9.07
N LYS A 94 -13.24 -11.83 9.52
CA LYS A 94 -14.48 -11.88 8.72
C LYS A 94 -14.41 -10.96 7.51
N THR A 95 -13.81 -9.78 7.67
CA THR A 95 -13.68 -8.80 6.58
C THR A 95 -12.69 -9.29 5.53
N THR A 96 -11.55 -9.81 5.98
CA THR A 96 -10.52 -10.44 5.15
C THR A 96 -11.10 -11.59 4.33
N GLN A 97 -11.80 -12.52 4.98
CA GLN A 97 -12.43 -13.65 4.31
C GLN A 97 -13.47 -13.19 3.28
N TRP A 98 -14.33 -12.24 3.65
CA TRP A 98 -15.35 -11.73 2.74
C TRP A 98 -14.74 -11.03 1.51
N LEU A 99 -13.74 -10.15 1.70
CA LEU A 99 -13.04 -9.46 0.62
C LEU A 99 -12.33 -10.44 -0.32
N SER A 100 -11.64 -11.43 0.24
CA SER A 100 -10.98 -12.47 -0.54
C SER A 100 -11.99 -13.26 -1.38
N GLN A 101 -13.16 -13.60 -0.84
CA GLN A 101 -14.24 -14.24 -1.61
C GLN A 101 -14.76 -13.38 -2.77
N GLN A 102 -14.65 -12.05 -2.70
CA GLN A 102 -14.95 -11.14 -3.81
C GLN A 102 -13.83 -11.04 -4.87
N ASN A 103 -12.76 -11.83 -4.75
CA ASN A 103 -11.56 -11.76 -5.60
C ASN A 103 -10.84 -10.40 -5.50
N ILE A 104 -10.87 -9.79 -4.31
CA ILE A 104 -10.08 -8.60 -3.99
C ILE A 104 -8.81 -9.06 -3.27
N LEU A 105 -7.66 -8.53 -3.69
CA LEU A 105 -6.39 -8.77 -3.00
C LEU A 105 -6.41 -8.08 -1.63
N VAL A 106 -6.42 -8.87 -0.56
CA VAL A 106 -6.34 -8.33 0.80
C VAL A 106 -4.88 -8.24 1.22
N SER A 107 -4.46 -7.04 1.58
CA SER A 107 -3.08 -6.71 1.96
C SER A 107 -3.02 -6.26 3.42
N ALA A 108 -2.06 -6.76 4.18
CA ALA A 108 -1.79 -6.25 5.52
C ALA A 108 -0.94 -4.98 5.42
N GLY A 109 -1.24 -3.96 6.21
CA GLY A 109 -0.44 -2.75 6.25
C GLY A 109 -0.95 -1.81 7.34
N HIS A 110 -0.11 -0.86 7.74
CA HIS A 110 -0.40 0.04 8.86
C HIS A 110 -0.85 -0.74 10.10
N CYS A 111 -0.08 -1.75 10.47
CA CYS A 111 -0.49 -2.80 11.39
C CYS A 111 0.69 -3.34 12.19
N ASN A 112 0.40 -4.01 13.30
CA ASN A 112 1.36 -4.71 14.15
C ASN A 112 0.79 -6.04 14.69
N PRO A 113 0.26 -6.94 13.85
CA PRO A 113 -0.28 -8.21 14.32
C PRO A 113 0.80 -9.06 14.98
N SER A 114 0.38 -9.90 15.92
CA SER A 114 1.21 -11.02 16.37
C SER A 114 1.40 -12.03 15.24
N VAL A 115 2.34 -12.97 15.41
CA VAL A 115 2.56 -14.05 14.42
C VAL A 115 1.30 -14.88 14.24
N GLU A 116 0.59 -15.17 15.32
CA GLU A 116 -0.65 -15.96 15.33
C GLU A 116 -1.77 -15.25 14.58
N VAL A 117 -1.92 -13.93 14.82
CA VAL A 117 -2.92 -13.11 14.12
C VAL A 117 -2.60 -13.04 12.63
N LEU A 118 -1.33 -12.85 12.27
CA LEU A 118 -0.91 -12.79 10.87
C LEU A 118 -1.15 -14.14 10.16
N SER A 119 -0.78 -15.26 10.80
CA SER A 119 -1.02 -16.61 10.26
C SER A 119 -2.50 -16.87 10.05
N ALA A 120 -3.34 -16.56 11.05
CA ALA A 120 -4.78 -16.80 10.93
C ALA A 120 -5.45 -15.89 9.88
N ALA A 121 -4.95 -14.66 9.69
CA ALA A 121 -5.39 -13.81 8.60
C ALA A 121 -5.01 -14.37 7.22
N ILE A 122 -3.81 -14.96 7.08
CA ILE A 122 -3.38 -15.66 5.86
C ILE A 122 -4.32 -16.83 5.56
N ASP A 123 -4.63 -17.65 6.56
CA ASP A 123 -5.61 -18.75 6.43
C ASP A 123 -7.00 -18.25 6.02
N ALA A 124 -7.38 -17.03 6.45
CA ALA A 124 -8.63 -16.39 6.07
C ALA A 124 -8.60 -15.73 4.67
N GLY A 125 -7.45 -15.65 4.00
CA GLY A 125 -7.30 -15.14 2.64
C GLY A 125 -6.49 -13.85 2.48
N LEU A 126 -5.81 -13.38 3.53
CA LEU A 126 -4.77 -12.37 3.42
C LEU A 126 -3.62 -12.89 2.56
N SER A 127 -3.16 -12.13 1.57
CA SER A 127 -2.18 -12.63 0.61
C SER A 127 -1.07 -11.63 0.25
N ALA A 128 -1.18 -10.39 0.73
CA ALA A 128 -0.19 -9.36 0.47
C ALA A 128 0.21 -8.58 1.74
N PHE A 129 1.33 -7.87 1.67
CA PHE A 129 1.71 -6.84 2.62
C PHE A 129 2.01 -5.52 1.89
N THR A 130 1.50 -4.41 2.39
CA THR A 130 1.61 -3.07 1.81
C THR A 130 2.89 -2.40 2.30
N HIS A 131 3.69 -1.88 1.36
CA HIS A 131 4.91 -1.06 1.54
C HIS A 131 5.81 -1.44 2.73
N LEU A 132 6.16 -2.71 2.87
CA LEU A 132 6.97 -3.25 3.98
C LEU A 132 8.18 -2.38 4.29
N GLY A 133 8.34 -2.03 5.57
CA GLY A 133 9.34 -1.08 6.08
C GLY A 133 8.81 0.34 6.27
N ASN A 134 7.61 0.64 5.76
CA ASN A 134 6.88 1.89 5.97
C ASN A 134 5.63 1.62 6.81
N GLY A 135 4.96 2.68 7.28
CA GLY A 135 3.85 2.55 8.23
C GLY A 135 4.27 1.75 9.47
N CYS A 136 5.48 2.02 9.96
CA CYS A 136 6.10 1.40 11.12
C CYS A 136 6.75 2.50 11.99
N PRO A 137 6.82 2.35 13.33
CA PRO A 137 7.58 3.25 14.19
C PRO A 137 9.08 3.27 13.86
N ILE A 138 9.72 4.42 14.08
CA ILE A 138 11.19 4.56 13.97
C ILE A 138 11.90 3.63 14.96
N ASP A 139 11.41 3.62 16.20
CA ASP A 139 11.91 2.73 17.26
C ASP A 139 10.98 1.53 17.42
N MET A 140 11.51 0.35 17.14
CA MET A 140 10.83 -0.93 17.33
C MET A 140 11.68 -1.88 18.15
N HIS A 141 11.04 -2.87 18.76
CA HIS A 141 11.76 -3.89 19.49
C HIS A 141 12.69 -4.70 18.55
N ARG A 142 13.91 -4.95 19.02
CA ARG A 142 15.04 -5.41 18.20
C ARG A 142 14.77 -6.72 17.44
N HIS A 143 14.07 -7.67 18.07
CA HIS A 143 13.85 -9.01 17.52
C HIS A 143 12.39 -9.25 17.16
N ASP A 144 11.50 -8.87 18.07
CA ASP A 144 10.06 -8.94 17.87
C ASP A 144 9.51 -7.64 17.28
N ASN A 145 9.47 -7.54 15.95
CA ASN A 145 8.90 -6.41 15.22
C ASN A 145 8.18 -6.88 13.95
N ILE A 146 7.33 -6.02 13.40
CA ILE A 146 6.50 -6.35 12.25
C ILE A 146 7.31 -6.77 11.02
N ILE A 147 8.49 -6.16 10.79
CA ILE A 147 9.35 -6.52 9.65
C ILE A 147 9.75 -7.99 9.76
N ASN A 148 10.27 -8.40 10.92
CA ASN A 148 10.68 -9.78 11.15
C ASN A 148 9.50 -10.76 11.08
N ARG A 149 8.33 -10.39 11.61
CA ARG A 149 7.13 -11.24 11.55
C ARG A 149 6.64 -11.44 10.12
N VAL A 150 6.64 -10.40 9.29
CA VAL A 150 6.27 -10.49 7.87
C VAL A 150 7.28 -11.32 7.09
N LEU A 151 8.58 -11.13 7.33
CA LEU A 151 9.63 -11.94 6.69
C LEU A 151 9.57 -13.42 7.07
N ALA A 152 9.11 -13.72 8.29
CA ALA A 152 8.92 -15.09 8.78
C ALA A 152 7.56 -15.70 8.42
N ALA A 153 6.62 -14.92 7.87
CA ALA A 153 5.28 -15.39 7.57
C ALA A 153 5.26 -16.22 6.28
N ASP A 154 5.15 -17.53 6.45
CA ASP A 154 4.85 -18.44 5.35
C ASP A 154 3.43 -18.17 4.83
N GLY A 155 3.26 -18.14 3.50
CA GLY A 155 1.95 -17.97 2.86
C GLY A 155 1.58 -16.54 2.43
N LEU A 156 2.31 -15.50 2.88
CA LEU A 156 2.22 -14.20 2.21
C LEU A 156 2.82 -14.30 0.81
N ARG A 157 1.96 -14.14 -0.20
CA ARG A 157 2.33 -14.32 -1.60
C ARG A 157 3.03 -13.08 -2.16
N TRP A 158 2.60 -11.89 -1.74
CA TRP A 158 3.08 -10.64 -2.30
C TRP A 158 3.56 -9.68 -1.21
N ILE A 159 4.75 -9.13 -1.37
CA ILE A 159 5.26 -8.06 -0.49
C ILE A 159 5.51 -6.83 -1.35
N MET A 160 4.74 -5.78 -1.11
CA MET A 160 4.92 -4.49 -1.76
C MET A 160 6.00 -3.69 -1.02
N ILE A 161 6.88 -3.03 -1.76
CA ILE A 161 7.93 -2.14 -1.24
C ILE A 161 7.99 -0.87 -2.07
N ILE A 162 8.56 0.21 -1.50
CA ILE A 162 8.78 1.50 -2.17
C ILE A 162 10.30 1.68 -2.38
N PRO A 163 10.90 1.23 -3.50
CA PRO A 163 12.32 1.32 -3.73
C PRO A 163 12.66 2.59 -4.53
N ASP A 164 12.34 3.76 -3.96
CA ASP A 164 12.59 5.07 -4.57
C ASP A 164 13.89 5.76 -4.09
N GLY A 165 14.63 5.09 -3.21
CA GLY A 165 15.87 5.57 -2.61
C GLY A 165 15.66 6.53 -1.43
N ILE A 166 14.40 6.85 -1.08
CA ILE A 166 14.02 7.74 0.03
C ILE A 166 13.33 6.91 1.12
N HIS A 167 12.27 6.19 0.77
CA HIS A 167 11.51 5.35 1.71
C HIS A 167 12.35 4.18 2.20
N LEU A 168 13.07 3.54 1.28
CA LEU A 168 13.95 2.42 1.59
C LEU A 168 15.34 2.69 1.02
N PRO A 169 16.40 2.62 1.85
CA PRO A 169 17.76 2.69 1.33
C PRO A 169 18.03 1.47 0.41
N PRO A 170 18.82 1.61 -0.67
CA PRO A 170 19.08 0.51 -1.61
C PRO A 170 19.64 -0.77 -0.95
N SER A 171 20.39 -0.63 0.15
CA SER A 171 20.87 -1.78 0.94
C SER A 171 19.74 -2.58 1.58
N LEU A 172 18.70 -1.92 2.10
CA LEU A 172 17.53 -2.58 2.68
C LEU A 172 16.69 -3.25 1.60
N VAL A 173 16.53 -2.61 0.44
CA VAL A 173 15.86 -3.23 -0.73
C VAL A 173 16.56 -4.52 -1.13
N ARG A 174 17.91 -4.55 -1.20
CA ARG A 174 18.68 -5.78 -1.47
C ARG A 174 18.44 -6.85 -0.41
N ILE A 175 18.39 -6.49 0.87
CA ILE A 175 18.11 -7.44 1.97
C ILE A 175 16.72 -8.04 1.79
N MET A 176 15.69 -7.20 1.58
CA MET A 176 14.32 -7.65 1.37
C MET A 176 14.20 -8.59 0.18
N ILE A 177 14.77 -8.25 -0.97
CA ILE A 177 14.74 -9.12 -2.17
C ILE A 177 15.40 -10.47 -1.90
N ARG A 178 16.56 -10.49 -1.21
CA ARG A 178 17.26 -11.74 -0.89
C ARG A 178 16.51 -12.62 0.11
N SER A 179 15.84 -12.01 1.08
CA SER A 179 15.10 -12.74 2.12
C SER A 179 13.73 -13.22 1.63
N ILE A 180 13.03 -12.41 0.85
CA ILE A 180 11.66 -12.69 0.39
C ILE A 180 11.66 -13.52 -0.90
N GLY A 181 12.63 -13.28 -1.78
CA GLY A 181 12.62 -13.80 -3.15
C GLY A 181 11.93 -12.82 -4.11
N ILE A 182 12.55 -12.58 -5.25
CA ILE A 182 12.11 -11.57 -6.21
C ILE A 182 10.75 -11.91 -6.83
N GLU A 183 10.38 -13.18 -6.88
CA GLU A 183 9.12 -13.70 -7.37
C GLU A 183 7.90 -13.28 -6.52
N ARG A 184 8.13 -12.83 -5.28
CA ARG A 184 7.08 -12.36 -4.36
C ARG A 184 7.10 -10.84 -4.15
N ILE A 185 8.09 -10.13 -4.67
CA ILE A 185 8.22 -8.67 -4.47
C ILE A 185 7.42 -7.90 -5.52
N ILE A 186 6.69 -6.87 -5.09
CA ILE A 186 6.07 -5.88 -5.96
C ILE A 186 6.66 -4.51 -5.63
N ALA A 187 7.26 -3.86 -6.63
CA ALA A 187 7.68 -2.48 -6.47
C ALA A 187 6.50 -1.55 -6.74
N VAL A 188 6.16 -0.71 -5.76
CA VAL A 188 5.12 0.33 -5.87
C VAL A 188 5.77 1.71 -5.75
N THR A 189 5.10 2.73 -6.29
CA THR A 189 5.56 4.11 -6.12
C THR A 189 5.06 4.72 -4.83
N ASP A 190 3.84 4.35 -4.39
CA ASP A 190 3.10 5.08 -3.36
C ASP A 190 3.02 6.59 -3.63
N ALA A 191 2.90 6.94 -4.92
CA ALA A 191 2.97 8.33 -5.36
C ALA A 191 1.69 9.09 -4.98
N THR A 192 1.86 10.26 -4.38
CA THR A 192 0.76 11.18 -4.06
C THR A 192 0.52 12.18 -5.20
N ALA A 193 -0.47 13.07 -5.03
CA ALA A 193 -0.72 14.16 -5.96
C ALA A 193 0.48 15.13 -6.11
N ALA A 194 1.45 15.11 -5.20
CA ALA A 194 2.67 15.89 -5.30
C ALA A 194 3.71 15.27 -6.28
N GLY A 195 3.51 14.02 -6.71
CA GLY A 195 4.39 13.34 -7.66
C GLY A 195 4.52 14.11 -8.97
N GLY A 196 5.75 14.49 -9.32
CA GLY A 196 6.06 15.24 -10.54
C GLY A 196 5.76 16.75 -10.49
N MET A 197 5.33 17.29 -9.35
CA MET A 197 5.01 18.72 -9.21
C MET A 197 6.21 19.60 -8.80
N GLY A 198 7.31 19.00 -8.38
CA GLY A 198 8.51 19.70 -7.91
C GLY A 198 8.45 20.10 -6.43
N VAL A 199 9.45 20.87 -6.00
CA VAL A 199 9.60 21.36 -4.62
C VAL A 199 8.46 22.31 -4.28
N GLY A 200 7.85 22.15 -3.10
CA GLY A 200 6.77 23.03 -2.67
C GLY A 200 5.90 22.44 -1.57
N GLU A 201 4.80 23.15 -1.31
CA GLU A 201 3.79 22.74 -0.33
C GLU A 201 2.55 22.20 -1.05
N PHE A 202 2.09 21.03 -0.63
CA PHE A 202 0.95 20.32 -1.19
C PHE A 202 0.02 19.83 -0.08
N SER A 203 -1.02 19.09 -0.45
CA SER A 203 -1.92 18.47 0.52
C SER A 203 -2.25 17.03 0.13
N LEU A 204 -2.31 16.16 1.13
CA LEU A 204 -2.87 14.82 1.04
C LEU A 204 -4.04 14.75 2.03
N GLY A 205 -5.27 14.80 1.51
CA GLY A 205 -6.44 15.02 2.36
C GLY A 205 -6.35 16.37 3.09
N SER A 206 -6.49 16.35 4.41
CA SER A 206 -6.33 17.53 5.29
C SER A 206 -4.87 17.79 5.70
N GLN A 207 -3.95 16.86 5.42
CA GLN A 207 -2.56 16.97 5.84
C GLN A 207 -1.75 17.82 4.86
N LYS A 208 -0.98 18.77 5.40
CA LYS A 208 -0.01 19.57 4.63
C LYS A 208 1.29 18.77 4.41
N VAL A 209 1.72 18.72 3.15
CA VAL A 209 2.89 17.99 2.67
C VAL A 209 3.95 18.97 2.19
N ILE A 210 5.20 18.78 2.62
CA ILE A 210 6.35 19.58 2.21
C ILE A 210 7.24 18.69 1.33
N VAL A 211 7.38 19.04 0.05
CA VAL A 211 8.30 18.35 -0.88
C VAL A 211 9.63 19.09 -0.90
N GLU A 212 10.70 18.39 -0.53
CA GLU A 212 12.06 18.93 -0.48
C GLU A 212 12.84 18.67 -1.79
N GLN A 213 14.06 19.22 -1.90
CA GLN A 213 14.86 19.19 -3.14
C GLN A 213 15.25 17.79 -3.60
N ASP A 214 15.40 16.85 -2.67
CA ASP A 214 15.69 15.44 -2.96
C ASP A 214 14.44 14.66 -3.41
N GLY A 215 13.27 15.29 -3.41
CA GLY A 215 11.97 14.71 -3.75
C GLY A 215 11.24 14.07 -2.58
N SER A 216 11.79 14.11 -1.36
CA SER A 216 11.12 13.59 -0.17
C SER A 216 9.88 14.42 0.16
N ALA A 217 8.76 13.74 0.46
CA ALA A 217 7.51 14.37 0.85
C ALA A 217 7.29 14.18 2.35
N TRP A 218 7.42 15.24 3.12
CA TRP A 218 7.35 15.20 4.59
C TRP A 218 6.05 15.77 5.11
N ALA A 219 5.63 15.27 6.27
CA ALA A 219 4.70 16.00 7.13
C ALA A 219 5.29 17.36 7.52
N SER A 220 4.43 18.32 7.87
CA SER A 220 4.88 19.69 8.16
C SER A 220 5.88 19.80 9.32
N ASP A 221 5.83 18.86 10.25
CA ASP A 221 6.74 18.74 11.40
C ASP A 221 7.95 17.83 11.12
N ARG A 222 8.05 17.25 9.92
CA ARG A 222 9.09 16.30 9.50
C ARG A 222 9.17 15.04 10.37
N SER A 223 8.09 14.65 11.02
CA SER A 223 8.04 13.43 11.85
C SER A 223 7.99 12.14 11.02
N HIS A 224 7.41 12.19 9.80
CA HIS A 224 7.26 11.05 8.90
C HIS A 224 7.09 11.50 7.45
N LEU A 225 7.32 10.56 6.52
CA LEU A 225 7.03 10.74 5.10
C LEU A 225 5.53 10.63 4.82
N VAL A 226 5.04 11.37 3.83
CA VAL A 226 3.64 11.43 3.41
C VAL A 226 3.53 10.99 1.95
N GLY A 227 3.60 9.67 1.78
CA GLY A 227 3.74 9.00 0.49
C GLY A 227 5.00 9.42 -0.27
N SER A 228 5.07 9.08 -1.55
CA SER A 228 6.20 9.39 -2.43
C SER A 228 5.87 10.44 -3.49
N THR A 229 6.91 11.03 -4.06
CA THR A 229 6.83 11.82 -5.29
C THR A 229 7.40 11.06 -6.50
N ALA A 230 7.89 9.85 -6.30
CA ALA A 230 8.61 9.08 -7.31
C ALA A 230 7.66 8.55 -8.41
N SER A 231 8.11 8.69 -9.66
CA SER A 231 7.51 7.96 -10.78
C SER A 231 8.04 6.53 -10.81
N MET A 232 7.34 5.64 -11.51
CA MET A 232 7.86 4.28 -11.75
C MET A 232 9.15 4.30 -12.59
N GLY A 233 9.38 5.36 -13.39
CA GLY A 233 10.66 5.57 -14.06
C GLY A 233 11.79 5.71 -13.05
N ARG A 234 11.63 6.61 -12.06
CA ARG A 234 12.61 6.79 -10.98
C ARG A 234 12.81 5.51 -10.16
N VAL A 235 11.73 4.80 -9.84
CA VAL A 235 11.82 3.50 -9.13
C VAL A 235 12.67 2.51 -9.92
N ARG A 236 12.48 2.40 -11.25
CA ARG A 236 13.29 1.53 -12.10
C ARG A 236 14.76 1.97 -12.15
N ASP A 237 15.01 3.28 -12.20
CA ASP A 237 16.37 3.82 -12.19
C ASP A 237 17.11 3.46 -10.89
N VAL A 238 16.47 3.59 -9.73
CA VAL A 238 17.04 3.21 -8.42
C VAL A 238 17.27 1.68 -8.36
N LEU A 239 16.30 0.89 -8.79
CA LEU A 239 16.43 -0.57 -8.86
C LEU A 239 17.59 -1.02 -9.75
N GLN A 240 17.82 -0.32 -10.87
CA GLN A 240 18.91 -0.65 -11.78
C GLN A 240 20.27 -0.16 -11.27
N ASN A 241 20.37 1.12 -10.93
CA ASN A 241 21.66 1.78 -10.70
C ASN A 241 22.16 1.60 -9.26
N ASP A 242 21.25 1.61 -8.28
CA ASP A 242 21.63 1.64 -6.86
C ASP A 242 21.44 0.28 -6.17
N VAL A 243 20.40 -0.45 -6.56
CA VAL A 243 20.12 -1.81 -6.04
C VAL A 243 20.92 -2.86 -6.84
N GLY A 244 21.04 -2.67 -8.16
CA GLY A 244 21.82 -3.52 -9.06
C GLY A 244 21.02 -4.65 -9.71
N LEU A 245 19.70 -4.50 -9.88
CA LEU A 245 18.88 -5.49 -10.56
C LEU A 245 19.07 -5.46 -12.08
N SER A 246 18.98 -6.63 -12.70
CA SER A 246 18.91 -6.77 -14.15
C SER A 246 17.57 -6.31 -14.71
N LYS A 247 17.51 -6.00 -16.01
CA LYS A 247 16.25 -5.59 -16.67
C LYS A 247 15.11 -6.61 -16.50
N PRO A 248 15.32 -7.94 -16.66
CA PRO A 248 14.26 -8.93 -16.42
C PRO A 248 13.74 -8.91 -14.99
N GLU A 249 14.62 -8.78 -14.00
CA GLU A 249 14.26 -8.69 -12.58
C GLU A 249 13.42 -7.43 -12.28
N ILE A 250 13.76 -6.29 -12.90
CA ILE A 250 12.98 -5.06 -12.77
C ILE A 250 11.59 -5.22 -13.40
N ILE A 251 11.49 -5.84 -14.59
CA ILE A 251 10.21 -6.14 -15.23
C ILE A 251 9.39 -7.12 -14.38
N GLN A 252 10.03 -8.09 -13.73
CA GLN A 252 9.37 -9.03 -12.84
C GLN A 252 8.61 -8.29 -11.73
N ILE A 253 9.28 -7.42 -10.97
CA ILE A 253 8.68 -6.78 -9.80
C ILE A 253 7.85 -5.53 -10.10
N THR A 254 8.05 -4.88 -11.26
CA THR A 254 7.30 -3.66 -11.64
C THR A 254 6.14 -3.93 -12.60
N GLU A 255 6.10 -5.08 -13.27
CA GLU A 255 5.07 -5.40 -14.27
C GLU A 255 4.48 -6.80 -14.08
N THR A 256 5.31 -7.85 -14.00
CA THR A 256 4.82 -9.25 -14.00
C THR A 256 4.12 -9.61 -12.70
N ASN A 257 4.79 -9.44 -11.55
CA ASN A 257 4.25 -9.70 -10.23
C ASN A 257 3.00 -8.88 -9.93
N PRO A 258 2.96 -7.55 -10.14
CA PRO A 258 1.73 -6.79 -9.92
C PRO A 258 0.60 -7.23 -10.86
N ALA A 259 0.87 -7.56 -12.13
CA ALA A 259 -0.16 -8.10 -13.00
C ALA A 259 -0.72 -9.44 -12.47
N MET A 260 0.15 -10.34 -12.03
CA MET A 260 -0.24 -11.62 -11.43
C MET A 260 -1.05 -11.45 -10.14
N ALA A 261 -0.66 -10.51 -9.28
CA ALA A 261 -1.34 -10.24 -8.02
C ALA A 261 -2.80 -9.77 -8.21
N LEU A 262 -3.10 -9.16 -9.36
CA LEU A 262 -4.45 -8.67 -9.69
C LEU A 262 -5.35 -9.69 -10.41
N VAL A 263 -4.80 -10.81 -10.89
CA VAL A 263 -5.58 -11.84 -11.60
C VAL A 263 -5.66 -13.17 -10.87
N SER A 264 -4.78 -13.43 -9.92
CA SER A 264 -4.65 -14.75 -9.30
C SER A 264 -5.47 -14.89 -8.02
N LYS A 265 -6.29 -15.94 -7.94
CA LYS A 265 -6.27 -16.84 -6.79
C LYS A 265 -5.35 -17.99 -7.17
#